data_AF-A0A420G172-F1
#
_entry.id   AF-A0A420G172-F1
#
_cell.length_a   1.000
_cell.length_b   1.000
_cell.length_c   1.000
_cell.angle_alpha   90.00
_cell.angle_beta   90.00
_cell.angle_gamma   90.00
#
_symmetry.space_group_name_H-M   'P 1'
#
loop_
_entity.id
_entity.type
_entity.pdbx_description
1 polymer ?
#
loop_
_entity_poly.entity_id
_entity_poly.type
_entity_poly.pdbx_seq_one_letter_code
_entity_poly.pdbx_strand_id
1 'polypeptide(L)'
;MFLDGRLENYSGIILANKQASIKADGWMDFIQEGDFFLTYWDQITVWQNDRQLFSKDFGISSFAYELVPEELRWHLKEVRKH
;
A
#
# COMPACT_ATOMS: atom_id res chain seq x y z
N MET A 1 8.42 -4.69 22.89
CA MET A 1 8.44 -4.36 21.44
C MET A 1 9.05 -2.98 21.34
N PHE A 2 10.33 -2.89 20.96
CA PHE A 2 11.03 -1.61 20.85
C PHE A 2 10.83 -1.11 19.42
N LEU A 3 10.12 0.01 19.28
CA LEU A 3 10.09 0.80 18.04
C LEU A 3 11.50 1.39 17.90
N ASP A 4 12.25 0.98 16.88
CA ASP A 4 13.66 1.34 16.66
C ASP A 4 13.85 2.78 16.14
N GLY A 5 12.86 3.64 16.31
CA GLY A 5 12.92 5.06 15.96
C GLY A 5 13.00 5.31 14.46
N ARG A 6 12.88 4.29 13.60
CA ARG A 6 12.61 4.48 12.18
C ARG A 6 11.15 4.86 12.07
N LEU A 7 10.86 5.99 11.42
CA LEU A 7 9.50 6.35 11.04
C LEU A 7 9.01 5.25 10.11
N GLU A 8 8.30 4.27 10.66
CA GLU A 8 7.61 3.29 9.85
C GLU A 8 6.53 4.05 9.08
N ASN A 9 6.75 4.19 7.78
CA ASN A 9 6.02 5.07 6.87
C ASN A 9 4.63 4.53 6.51
N TYR A 10 3.96 3.87 7.43
CA TYR A 10 2.66 3.25 7.20
C TYR A 10 1.55 4.23 7.57
N SER A 11 0.77 4.61 6.57
CA SER A 11 -0.46 5.38 6.78
C SER A 11 -1.66 4.47 6.53
N GLY A 12 -2.49 4.31 7.56
CA GLY A 12 -3.83 3.79 7.39
C GLY A 12 -4.67 4.83 6.65
N ILE A 13 -5.19 4.48 5.47
CA ILE A 13 -5.99 5.36 4.64
C ILE A 13 -7.41 4.83 4.55
N ILE A 14 -8.38 5.74 4.71
CA ILE A 14 -9.80 5.47 4.52
C ILE A 14 -10.31 6.37 3.39
N LEU A 15 -10.86 5.75 2.35
CA LEU A 15 -11.56 6.43 1.27
C LEU A 15 -13.07 6.35 1.51
N ALA A 16 -13.71 7.50 1.72
CA ALA A 16 -15.16 7.60 1.89
C ALA A 16 -15.80 8.45 0.79
N ASN A 17 -17.06 8.19 0.46
CA ASN A 17 -17.84 9.03 -0.45
C ASN A 17 -18.43 10.26 0.27
N LYS A 18 -19.17 11.11 -0.48
CA LYS A 18 -19.83 12.31 0.07
C LYS A 18 -20.85 12.03 1.18
N GLN A 19 -21.33 10.80 1.29
CA GLN A 19 -22.27 10.34 2.31
C GLN A 19 -21.55 9.68 3.50
N ALA A 20 -20.22 9.81 3.60
CA ALA A 20 -19.38 9.17 4.60
C ALA A 20 -19.42 7.62 4.59
N SER A 21 -19.91 7.01 3.50
CA SER A 21 -19.80 5.55 3.30
C SER A 21 -18.39 5.21 2.85
N ILE A 22 -17.74 4.31 3.60
CA ILE A 22 -16.41 3.78 3.27
C ILE A 22 -16.50 3.01 1.94
N LYS A 23 -15.57 3.32 1.04
CA LYS A 23 -15.40 2.68 -0.26
C LYS A 23 -14.14 1.84 -0.32
N ALA A 24 -13.10 2.25 0.39
CA ALA A 24 -11.93 1.44 0.62
C ALA A 24 -11.24 1.85 1.92
N ASP A 25 -10.54 0.91 2.52
CA ASP A 25 -9.59 1.18 3.60
C ASP A 25 -8.41 0.22 3.50
N GLY A 26 -7.28 0.64 4.07
CA GLY A 26 -6.10 -0.22 4.15
C GLY A 26 -4.83 0.56 4.43
N TRP A 27 -3.71 -0.06 4.13
CA TRP A 27 -2.38 0.45 4.38
C TRP A 27 -1.72 0.89 3.08
N MET A 28 -1.20 2.12 3.07
CA MET A 28 -0.32 2.60 2.01
C MET A 28 1.13 2.56 2.47
N ASP A 29 2.01 2.29 1.51
CA ASP A 29 3.47 2.36 1.65
C ASP A 29 4.03 3.19 0.49
N PHE A 30 5.32 3.55 0.55
CA PHE A 30 5.96 4.32 -0.50
C PHE A 30 7.45 4.00 -0.68
N ILE A 31 7.92 4.24 -1.91
CA ILE A 31 9.33 4.24 -2.28
C ILE A 31 9.71 5.67 -2.58
N GLN A 32 10.73 6.17 -1.89
CA GLN A 32 11.34 7.47 -2.15
C GLN A 32 12.85 7.30 -2.30
N GLU A 33 13.38 7.57 -3.51
CA GLU A 33 14.81 7.53 -3.80
C GLU A 33 15.15 8.61 -4.83
N GLY A 34 16.01 9.57 -4.45
CA GLY A 34 16.27 10.75 -5.26
C GLY A 34 14.98 11.49 -5.67
N ASP A 35 14.79 11.69 -6.98
CA ASP A 35 13.60 12.32 -7.58
C ASP A 35 12.45 11.32 -7.85
N PHE A 36 12.66 10.02 -7.59
CA PHE A 36 11.61 9.01 -7.75
C PHE A 36 10.76 8.93 -6.49
N PHE A 37 9.44 9.04 -6.68
CA PHE A 37 8.45 8.83 -5.63
C PHE A 37 7.29 7.98 -6.16
N LEU A 38 7.02 6.87 -5.48
CA LEU A 38 5.86 6.02 -5.74
C LEU A 38 5.18 5.70 -4.43
N THR A 39 3.88 5.97 -4.34
CA THR A 39 3.03 5.47 -3.27
C THR A 39 2.07 4.42 -3.81
N TYR A 40 1.84 3.36 -3.04
CA TYR A 40 0.97 2.26 -3.44
C TYR A 40 0.20 1.74 -2.23
N TRP A 41 -0.93 1.10 -2.50
CA TRP A 41 -1.63 0.29 -1.50
C TRP A 41 -0.80 -0.95 -1.22
N ASP A 42 -0.29 -1.08 0.00
CA ASP A 42 0.37 -2.29 0.47
C ASP A 42 -0.67 -3.33 0.86
N GLN A 43 -1.75 -2.92 1.54
CA GLN A 43 -2.94 -3.74 1.79
C GLN A 43 -4.19 -2.89 1.54
N ILE A 44 -5.25 -3.47 0.98
CA ILE A 44 -6.50 -2.74 0.71
C ILE A 44 -7.70 -3.66 0.73
N THR A 45 -8.79 -3.17 1.32
CA THR A 45 -10.14 -3.74 1.21
C THR A 45 -11.05 -2.73 0.53
N VAL A 46 -11.86 -3.18 -0.42
CA VAL A 46 -12.83 -2.37 -1.17
C VAL A 46 -14.24 -2.82 -0.83
N TRP A 47 -15.13 -1.86 -0.58
CA TRP A 47 -16.48 -2.09 -0.08
C TRP A 47 -17.56 -1.60 -1.04
N GLN A 48 -18.65 -2.37 -1.11
CA GLN A 48 -19.89 -1.97 -1.76
C GLN A 48 -21.08 -2.35 -0.87
N ASN A 49 -21.84 -1.35 -0.41
CA ASN A 49 -23.01 -1.54 0.46
C ASN A 49 -22.72 -2.47 1.65
N ASP A 50 -21.65 -2.15 2.39
CA ASP A 50 -21.17 -2.90 3.57
C ASP A 50 -20.73 -4.34 3.30
N ARG A 51 -20.59 -4.72 2.03
CA ARG A 51 -19.99 -5.99 1.60
C ARG A 51 -18.61 -5.76 1.05
N GLN A 52 -17.67 -6.61 1.43
CA GLN A 52 -16.35 -6.66 0.81
C GLN A 52 -16.52 -7.10 -0.65
N LEU A 53 -16.11 -6.24 -1.57
CA LEU A 53 -16.10 -6.50 -3.01
C LEU A 53 -14.76 -7.10 -3.46
N PHE A 54 -13.68 -6.61 -2.87
CA PHE A 54 -12.31 -7.01 -3.19
C PHE A 54 -11.41 -6.80 -1.97
N SER A 55 -10.39 -7.62 -1.83
CA SER A 55 -9.29 -7.39 -0.90
C SER A 55 -7.98 -7.83 -1.53
N LYS A 56 -6.91 -7.15 -1.15
CA LYS A 56 -5.53 -7.53 -1.44
C LYS A 56 -4.75 -7.50 -0.15
N ASP A 57 -4.09 -8.61 0.17
CA ASP A 57 -3.18 -8.71 1.30
C ASP A 57 -1.92 -7.85 1.08
N PHE A 58 -1.09 -7.76 2.13
CA PHE A 58 0.16 -7.00 2.14
C PHE A 58 1.07 -7.35 0.96
N GLY A 59 1.78 -6.36 0.44
CA GLY A 59 2.76 -6.49 -0.63
C GLY A 59 2.46 -5.62 -1.85
N ILE A 60 3.50 -5.14 -2.54
CA ILE A 60 3.35 -4.36 -3.76
C ILE A 60 2.60 -5.15 -4.86
N SER A 61 1.62 -4.52 -5.52
CA SER A 61 0.91 -5.17 -6.63
C SER A 61 1.82 -5.31 -7.86
N SER A 62 1.52 -6.25 -8.75
CA SER A 62 2.27 -6.40 -10.01
C SER A 62 2.29 -5.11 -10.81
N PHE A 63 1.15 -4.40 -10.88
CA PHE A 63 1.05 -3.11 -11.54
C PHE A 63 1.98 -2.06 -10.91
N ALA A 64 1.97 -1.91 -9.59
CA ALA A 64 2.84 -0.95 -8.92
C ALA A 64 4.32 -1.33 -9.04
N TYR A 65 4.65 -2.63 -9.01
CA TYR A 65 6.01 -3.14 -9.19
C TYR A 65 6.59 -2.81 -10.57
N GLU A 66 5.77 -2.89 -11.62
CA GLU A 66 6.18 -2.53 -12.98
C GLU A 66 6.53 -1.05 -13.14
N LEU A 67 5.94 -0.17 -12.31
CA LEU A 67 6.26 1.27 -12.27
C LEU A 67 7.60 1.57 -11.56
N VAL A 68 8.17 0.60 -10.83
CA VAL A 68 9.44 0.79 -10.12
C VAL A 68 10.62 0.58 -11.08
N PRO A 69 11.53 1.57 -11.21
CA PRO A 69 12.78 1.43 -11.96
C PRO A 69 13.57 0.20 -11.51
N GLU A 70 14.19 -0.50 -12.46
CA GLU A 70 14.82 -1.80 -12.19
C GLU A 70 15.91 -1.70 -11.11
N GLU A 71 16.68 -0.62 -11.14
CA GLU A 71 17.73 -0.25 -10.20
C GLU A 71 17.22 0.06 -8.78
N LEU A 72 15.91 0.25 -8.58
CA LEU A 72 15.30 0.50 -7.27
C LEU A 72 14.59 -0.74 -6.72
N ARG A 73 14.36 -1.77 -7.54
CA ARG A 73 13.64 -2.99 -7.13
C ARG A 73 14.36 -3.79 -6.04
N TRP A 74 15.66 -3.59 -5.83
CA TRP A 74 16.40 -4.25 -4.75
C TRP A 74 15.94 -3.80 -3.35
N HIS A 75 15.34 -2.62 -3.22
CA HIS A 75 14.75 -2.17 -1.95
C HIS A 75 13.49 -2.96 -1.60
N LEU A 76 12.82 -3.54 -2.59
CA LEU A 76 11.60 -4.33 -2.42
C LEU A 76 11.88 -5.76 -1.92
N LYS A 77 13.02 -5.97 -1.25
CA LYS A 77 13.44 -7.29 -0.74
C LYS A 77 12.38 -7.83 0.22
N GLU A 78 11.83 -8.99 -0.19
CA GLU A 78 11.00 -9.94 0.56
C GLU A 78 9.46 -9.86 0.48
N VAL A 79 8.88 -9.33 -0.60
CA VAL A 79 7.50 -9.72 -0.98
C VAL A 79 7.52 -10.85 -2.02
N ARG A 80 8.13 -11.98 -1.67
CA ARG A 80 7.97 -13.23 -2.44
C ARG A 80 7.36 -14.30 -1.55
N LYS A 81 6.18 -14.75 -2.01
CA LYS A 81 5.36 -15.88 -1.56
C LYS A 81 4.48 -15.54 -0.36
N HIS A 82 3.15 -15.53 -0.53
CA HIS A 82 2.30 -16.71 -0.36
C HIS A 82 1.33 -16.78 -1.54
#